data_AF-A0A093YL31-F1
#
_entry.id   AF-A0A093YL31-F1
#
_cell.length_a   1.000
_cell.length_b   1.000
_cell.length_c   1.000
_cell.angle_alpha   90.00
_cell.angle_beta   90.00
_cell.angle_gamma   90.00
#
_symmetry.space_group_name_H-M   'P 1'
#
loop_
_entity.id
_entity.type
_entity.pdbx_description
1 polymer ?
#
loop_
_entity_poly.entity_id
_entity_poly.type
_entity_poly.pdbx_seq_one_letter_code
_entity_poly.pdbx_strand_id
1 'polypeptide(L)'
;MDHRPLYTVTEFWTHYATKKSDITVMCNGTCFHVSLSAENFQEAPEIKEQYLQYLDALEADGPDITEEDLYDWALEPLLPLFQQIDSNPTNKQTFTLYDYFNPITLKYKLHAAGGILVASPNDESNTTPRRQGVNLAPSNLSFQWPLFRPSDISICNKDPKDALTQFPRKVLADTEICYFKAFQPGCQRDALRELNAYLRIDHLKIEGGLRVPHIVGLVQGEDSSSYMGLLLSFIDCDGRTLEGAVRADTPEHLRQRWVAQVISTVNHLHEAGIVWGDAKAANVLIDINMDAWIIDFGGGFTEGWVDREKAGTVEGDIQGLAKIVDYISARTKH
;
A
#
# COMPACT_ATOMS: atom_id res chain seq x y z
N MET A 1 32.37 3.07 0.80
CA MET A 1 31.33 2.05 0.63
C MET A 1 30.26 2.73 -0.18
N ASP A 2 30.01 2.28 -1.41
CA ASP A 2 28.96 2.86 -2.24
C ASP A 2 27.62 2.68 -1.53
N HIS A 3 27.06 3.78 -1.04
CA HIS A 3 25.73 3.79 -0.49
C HIS A 3 24.76 3.64 -1.66
N ARG A 4 24.03 2.52 -1.73
CA ARG A 4 22.88 2.43 -2.64
C ARG A 4 21.89 3.53 -2.21
N PRO A 5 21.47 4.42 -3.13
CA PRO A 5 20.58 5.52 -2.77
C PRO A 5 19.25 4.97 -2.29
N LEU A 6 18.66 5.61 -1.28
CA LEU A 6 17.32 5.24 -0.84
C LEU A 6 16.28 5.78 -1.84
N TYR A 7 15.57 4.87 -2.49
CA TYR A 7 14.40 5.19 -3.31
C TYR A 7 13.32 4.12 -3.13
N THR A 8 12.10 4.43 -3.55
CA THR A 8 10.98 3.48 -3.55
C THR A 8 10.21 3.63 -4.84
N VAL A 9 10.00 2.52 -5.56
CA VAL A 9 9.04 2.48 -6.67
C VAL A 9 7.65 2.54 -6.07
N THR A 10 6.89 3.58 -6.37
CA THR A 10 5.55 3.80 -5.81
C THR A 10 4.44 3.31 -6.73
N GLU A 11 4.68 3.33 -8.04
CA GLU A 11 3.70 2.94 -9.05
C GLU A 11 4.42 2.38 -10.28
N PHE A 12 3.83 1.36 -10.90
CA PHE A 12 4.26 0.83 -12.19
C PHE A 12 3.03 0.53 -13.04
N TRP A 13 3.09 0.95 -14.30
CA TRP A 13 2.05 0.70 -15.28
C TRP A 13 2.68 0.20 -16.56
N THR A 14 2.04 -0.77 -17.19
CA THR A 14 2.49 -1.28 -18.49
C THR A 14 1.31 -1.53 -19.41
N HIS A 15 1.50 -1.20 -20.68
CA HIS A 15 0.54 -1.41 -21.75
C HIS A 15 1.14 -2.38 -22.77
N TYR A 16 0.94 -3.69 -22.53
CA TYR A 16 1.57 -4.77 -23.28
C TYR A 16 1.36 -4.68 -24.81
N ALA A 17 0.19 -4.23 -25.27
CA ALA A 17 -0.09 -4.10 -26.70
C ALA A 17 0.74 -2.99 -27.40
N THR A 18 1.07 -1.91 -26.70
CA THR A 18 1.87 -0.81 -27.24
C THR A 18 3.33 -0.89 -26.79
N LYS A 19 3.65 -1.85 -25.92
CA LYS A 19 4.97 -2.05 -25.29
C LYS A 19 5.50 -0.75 -24.68
N LYS A 20 4.61 -0.02 -23.98
CA LYS A 20 4.93 1.19 -23.21
C LYS A 20 4.76 0.92 -21.72
N SER A 21 5.68 1.43 -20.92
CA SER A 21 5.61 1.30 -19.47
C SER A 21 6.01 2.60 -18.80
N ASP A 22 5.47 2.84 -17.62
CA ASP A 22 5.76 4.01 -16.79
C ASP A 22 6.08 3.52 -15.38
N ILE A 23 7.26 3.91 -14.88
CA ILE A 23 7.71 3.65 -13.51
C ILE A 23 7.70 4.98 -12.77
N THR A 24 7.04 5.03 -11.62
CA THR A 24 7.08 6.19 -10.74
C THR A 24 7.87 5.88 -9.47
N VAL A 25 8.91 6.66 -9.23
CA VAL A 25 9.86 6.47 -8.13
C VAL A 25 9.83 7.68 -7.21
N MET A 26 9.87 7.44 -5.90
CA MET A 26 10.10 8.49 -4.91
C MET A 26 11.53 8.37 -4.37
N CYS A 27 12.25 9.49 -4.33
CA CYS A 27 13.58 9.59 -3.75
C CYS A 27 13.70 10.94 -3.02
N ASN A 28 13.71 10.90 -1.68
CA ASN A 28 13.91 12.06 -0.80
C ASN A 28 13.06 13.29 -1.21
N GLY A 29 11.76 13.09 -1.45
CA GLY A 29 10.82 14.16 -1.80
C GLY A 29 10.81 14.58 -3.26
N THR A 30 11.64 13.94 -4.09
CA THR A 30 11.58 14.08 -5.55
C THR A 30 10.92 12.85 -6.14
N CYS A 31 9.86 13.09 -6.91
CA CYS A 31 9.17 12.08 -7.68
C CYS A 31 9.76 12.02 -9.09
N PHE A 32 10.15 10.83 -9.53
CA PHE A 32 10.60 10.57 -10.88
C PHE A 32 9.52 9.81 -11.63
N HIS A 33 9.12 10.30 -12.79
CA HIS A 33 8.26 9.57 -13.71
C HIS A 33 9.10 9.15 -14.91
N VAL A 34 9.35 7.84 -15.02
CA VAL A 34 10.27 7.26 -16.00
C VAL A 34 9.45 6.49 -17.03
N SER A 35 9.47 6.96 -18.27
CA SER A 35 8.75 6.31 -19.37
C SER A 35 9.67 5.44 -20.22
N LEU A 36 9.15 4.27 -20.59
CA LEU A 36 9.79 3.27 -21.43
C LEU A 36 8.91 3.02 -22.66
N SER A 37 9.52 2.94 -23.83
CA SER A 37 8.84 2.59 -25.07
C SER A 37 9.79 1.80 -25.95
N ALA A 38 9.33 0.68 -26.50
CA ALA A 38 10.11 -0.10 -27.47
C ALA A 38 10.51 0.72 -28.72
N GLU A 39 9.78 1.81 -29.01
CA GLU A 39 10.11 2.78 -30.06
C GLU A 39 11.39 3.57 -29.76
N ASN A 40 11.74 3.77 -28.50
CA ASN A 40 12.95 4.51 -28.09
C ASN A 40 14.22 3.65 -28.12
N PHE A 41 14.09 2.35 -28.43
CA PHE A 41 15.20 1.38 -28.42
C PHE A 41 15.53 0.83 -29.83
N GLN A 42 14.97 1.41 -30.90
CA GLN A 42 15.13 0.88 -32.27
C GLN A 42 16.59 0.84 -32.73
N GLU A 43 17.42 1.76 -32.24
CA GLU A 43 18.85 1.85 -32.57
C GLU A 43 19.73 0.86 -31.76
N ALA A 44 19.16 0.13 -30.80
CA ALA A 44 19.86 -0.89 -30.02
C ALA A 44 18.98 -2.15 -29.86
N PRO A 45 19.08 -3.10 -30.81
CA PRO A 45 18.26 -4.32 -30.80
C PRO A 45 18.35 -5.12 -29.50
N GLU A 46 19.54 -5.22 -28.90
CA GLU A 46 19.76 -5.96 -27.65
C GLU A 46 18.98 -5.36 -26.47
N ILE A 47 19.01 -4.03 -26.30
CA ILE A 47 18.24 -3.31 -25.27
C ILE A 47 16.74 -3.49 -25.51
N LYS A 48 16.31 -3.39 -26.77
CA LYS A 48 14.90 -3.57 -27.14
C LYS A 48 14.44 -4.99 -26.82
N GLU A 49 15.23 -5.99 -27.16
CA GLU A 49 14.93 -7.40 -26.89
C GLU A 49 14.85 -7.66 -25.38
N GLN A 50 15.81 -7.15 -24.61
CA GLN A 50 15.81 -7.25 -23.15
C GLN A 50 14.54 -6.63 -22.54
N TYR A 51 14.14 -5.44 -22.96
CA TYR A 51 12.89 -4.82 -22.52
C TYR A 51 11.66 -5.65 -22.86
N LEU A 52 11.60 -6.20 -24.07
CA LEU A 52 10.47 -7.05 -24.49
C LEU A 52 10.42 -8.37 -23.70
N GLN A 53 11.57 -8.96 -23.35
CA GLN A 53 11.65 -10.14 -22.50
C GLN A 53 11.07 -9.87 -21.11
N TYR A 54 11.37 -8.72 -20.50
CA TYR A 54 10.73 -8.31 -19.24
C TYR A 54 9.21 -8.22 -19.40
N LEU A 55 8.72 -7.55 -20.44
CA LEU A 55 7.29 -7.39 -20.66
C LEU A 55 6.57 -8.72 -20.91
N ASP A 56 7.15 -9.60 -21.71
CA ASP A 56 6.54 -10.89 -22.03
C ASP A 56 6.52 -11.82 -20.80
N ALA A 57 7.55 -11.75 -19.94
CA ALA A 57 7.57 -12.51 -18.69
C ALA A 57 6.54 -12.00 -17.67
N LEU A 58 6.39 -10.67 -17.54
CA LEU A 58 5.38 -10.05 -16.68
C LEU A 58 3.96 -10.31 -17.20
N GLU A 59 3.74 -10.33 -18.51
CA GLU A 59 2.44 -10.67 -19.12
C GLU A 59 2.08 -12.15 -18.91
N ALA A 60 3.08 -13.03 -18.92
CA ALA A 60 2.91 -14.46 -18.70
C ALA A 60 2.81 -14.87 -17.22
N ASP A 61 3.02 -13.93 -16.28
CA ASP A 61 3.07 -14.17 -14.83
C ASP A 61 4.05 -15.32 -14.47
N GLY A 62 5.22 -15.31 -15.14
CA GLY A 62 6.25 -16.34 -14.99
C GLY A 62 7.13 -16.13 -13.74
N PRO A 63 7.62 -17.21 -13.08
CA PRO A 63 8.36 -17.09 -11.82
C PRO A 63 9.82 -16.62 -11.98
N ASP A 64 10.34 -16.56 -13.21
CA ASP A 64 11.78 -16.37 -13.47
C ASP A 64 12.21 -14.91 -13.54
N ILE A 65 11.29 -13.99 -13.83
CA ILE A 65 11.54 -12.56 -13.99
C ILE A 65 10.46 -11.79 -13.24
N THR A 66 10.89 -10.94 -12.31
CA THR A 66 10.01 -10.12 -11.48
C THR A 66 9.97 -8.67 -11.95
N GLU A 67 9.01 -7.90 -11.44
CA GLU A 67 9.01 -6.45 -11.62
C GLU A 67 10.28 -5.80 -11.04
N GLU A 68 10.83 -6.35 -9.95
CA GLU A 68 12.07 -5.84 -9.35
C GLU A 68 13.26 -5.94 -10.31
N ASP A 69 13.34 -7.02 -11.09
CA ASP A 69 14.40 -7.18 -12.11
C ASP A 69 14.28 -6.12 -13.22
N LEU A 70 13.06 -5.78 -13.62
CA LEU A 70 12.81 -4.68 -14.56
C LEU A 70 13.20 -3.33 -13.94
N TYR A 71 12.86 -3.10 -12.68
CA TYR A 71 13.18 -1.84 -11.99
C TYR A 71 14.69 -1.64 -11.83
N ASP A 72 15.41 -2.68 -11.43
CA ASP A 72 16.86 -2.64 -11.26
C ASP A 72 17.56 -2.29 -12.58
N TRP A 73 17.13 -2.88 -13.70
CA TRP A 73 17.64 -2.56 -15.03
C TRP A 73 17.23 -1.16 -15.51
N ALA A 74 15.93 -0.82 -15.42
CA ALA A 74 15.40 0.42 -15.97
C ALA A 74 15.88 1.66 -15.23
N LEU A 75 16.12 1.56 -13.92
CA LEU A 75 16.51 2.69 -13.07
C LEU A 75 18.02 2.85 -12.94
N GLU A 76 18.82 1.90 -13.42
CA GLU A 76 20.29 1.96 -13.39
C GLU A 76 20.86 3.30 -13.89
N PRO A 77 20.41 3.88 -15.03
CA PRO A 77 20.93 5.15 -15.52
C PRO A 77 20.62 6.36 -14.62
N LEU A 78 19.65 6.23 -13.71
CA LEU A 78 19.22 7.29 -12.79
C LEU A 78 19.85 7.16 -11.39
N LEU A 79 20.52 6.05 -11.08
CA LEU A 79 21.14 5.84 -9.76
C LEU A 79 22.11 6.97 -9.34
N PRO A 80 22.98 7.51 -10.22
CA PRO A 80 23.85 8.63 -9.83
C PRO A 80 23.07 9.88 -9.42
N LEU A 81 21.93 10.14 -10.05
CA LEU A 81 21.07 11.26 -9.72
C LEU A 81 20.36 11.05 -8.37
N PHE A 82 19.87 9.82 -8.13
CA PHE A 82 19.29 9.48 -6.82
C PHE A 82 20.32 9.64 -5.70
N GLN A 83 21.57 9.20 -5.92
CA GLN A 83 22.67 9.39 -4.96
C GLN A 83 22.95 10.87 -4.68
N GLN A 84 22.93 11.71 -5.71
CA GLN A 84 23.15 13.15 -5.55
C GLN A 84 22.05 13.82 -4.72
N ILE A 85 20.80 13.41 -4.91
CA ILE A 85 19.65 13.95 -4.16
C ILE A 85 19.67 13.45 -2.71
N ASP A 86 19.94 12.17 -2.49
CA ASP A 86 20.03 11.57 -1.16
C ASP A 86 21.22 12.15 -0.35
N SER A 87 22.28 12.58 -1.05
CA SER A 87 23.46 13.22 -0.44
C SER A 87 23.23 14.67 0.00
N ASN A 88 22.12 15.31 -0.39
CA ASN A 88 21.78 16.70 -0.03
C ASN A 88 20.50 16.76 0.81
N PRO A 89 20.52 16.26 2.06
CA PRO A 89 19.33 16.23 2.91
C PRO A 89 18.86 17.65 3.25
N THR A 90 17.54 17.81 3.32
CA THR A 90 16.89 19.03 3.77
C THR A 90 17.08 19.21 5.29
N ASN A 91 17.20 20.45 5.76
CA ASN A 91 17.29 20.78 7.20
C ASN A 91 15.94 20.67 7.95
N LYS A 92 14.83 20.46 7.22
CA LYS A 92 13.49 20.25 7.79
C LYS A 92 13.45 18.91 8.51
N GLN A 93 13.01 18.92 9.77
CA GLN A 93 12.97 17.72 10.60
C GLN A 93 11.61 17.01 10.57
N THR A 94 10.55 17.72 10.16
CA THR A 94 9.18 17.22 10.16
C THR A 94 8.57 17.43 8.79
N PHE A 95 7.97 16.38 8.24
CA PHE A 95 7.25 16.42 6.97
C PHE A 95 5.78 16.08 7.22
N THR A 96 4.93 16.52 6.30
CA THR A 96 3.48 16.32 6.35
C THR A 96 3.04 15.43 5.20
N LEU A 97 1.82 14.89 5.28
CA LEU A 97 1.24 14.18 4.12
C LEU A 97 1.20 15.09 2.90
N TYR A 98 0.97 16.40 3.08
CA TYR A 98 1.07 17.36 2.00
C TYR A 98 2.44 17.37 1.32
N ASP A 99 3.54 17.39 2.08
CA ASP A 99 4.90 17.38 1.54
C ASP A 99 5.18 16.10 0.72
N TYR A 100 4.73 14.93 1.20
CA TYR A 100 4.95 13.65 0.51
C TYR A 100 4.14 13.57 -0.80
N PHE A 101 2.90 14.05 -0.77
CA PHE A 101 1.97 13.93 -1.89
C PHE A 101 2.03 15.07 -2.91
N ASN A 102 2.78 16.13 -2.60
CA ASN A 102 3.11 17.22 -3.53
C ASN A 102 4.63 17.35 -3.76
N PRO A 103 5.29 16.28 -4.26
CA PRO A 103 6.72 16.29 -4.49
C PRO A 103 7.07 17.12 -5.74
N ILE A 104 8.33 17.55 -5.82
CA ILE A 104 8.89 17.99 -7.10
C ILE A 104 8.87 16.78 -8.04
N THR A 105 8.27 16.93 -9.22
CA THR A 105 8.18 15.83 -10.20
C THR A 105 9.12 16.08 -11.37
N LEU A 106 10.06 15.17 -11.59
CA LEU A 106 10.96 15.15 -12.73
C LEU A 106 10.56 14.01 -13.68
N LYS A 107 10.51 14.30 -14.96
CA LYS A 107 10.16 13.30 -15.98
C LYS A 107 11.38 12.90 -16.76
N TYR A 108 11.54 11.60 -16.94
CA TYR A 108 12.60 11.01 -17.73
C TYR A 108 12.03 10.05 -18.75
N LYS A 109 12.66 10.01 -19.92
CA LYS A 109 12.43 8.97 -20.92
C LYS A 109 13.70 8.13 -21.04
N LEU A 110 13.52 6.81 -21.07
CA LEU A 110 14.59 5.89 -21.41
C LEU A 110 14.68 5.75 -22.92
N HIS A 111 15.90 5.74 -23.42
CA HIS A 111 16.23 5.54 -24.83
C HIS A 111 17.60 4.86 -24.94
N ALA A 112 17.86 4.27 -26.10
CA ALA A 112 19.18 3.74 -26.40
C ALA A 112 20.05 4.81 -27.07
N ALA A 113 21.29 4.94 -26.60
CA ALA A 113 22.29 5.79 -27.25
C ALA A 113 23.64 5.08 -27.21
N GLY A 114 24.26 4.84 -28.38
CA GLY A 114 25.56 4.16 -28.43
C GLY A 114 25.56 2.73 -27.86
N GLY A 115 24.42 2.03 -27.96
CA GLY A 115 24.27 0.65 -27.46
C GLY A 115 24.09 0.53 -25.94
N ILE A 116 23.95 1.65 -25.22
CA ILE A 116 23.67 1.66 -23.77
C ILE A 116 22.31 2.30 -23.48
N LEU A 117 21.72 1.92 -22.35
CA LEU A 117 20.46 2.49 -21.85
C LEU A 117 20.74 3.85 -21.20
N VAL A 118 20.03 4.89 -21.64
CA VAL A 118 20.24 6.26 -21.16
C VAL A 118 18.91 6.90 -20.77
N ALA A 119 18.90 7.60 -19.64
CA ALA A 119 17.80 8.45 -19.21
C ALA A 119 18.04 9.89 -19.66
N SER A 120 17.02 10.51 -20.28
CA SER A 120 17.04 11.94 -20.62
C SER A 120 15.79 12.65 -20.07
N PRO A 121 15.89 13.92 -19.65
CA PRO A 121 14.72 14.69 -19.25
C PRO A 121 13.67 14.71 -20.36
N ASN A 122 12.41 14.59 -19.97
CA ASN A 122 11.27 14.70 -20.88
C ASN A 122 10.50 16.00 -20.61
N ASP A 123 10.73 17.00 -21.46
CA ASP A 123 10.10 18.33 -21.37
C ASP A 123 8.62 18.36 -21.77
N GLU A 124 8.01 17.22 -22.12
CA GLU A 124 6.57 17.15 -22.39
C GLU A 124 5.76 17.52 -21.13
N SER A 125 5.32 18.78 -21.14
CA SER A 125 4.67 19.56 -20.08
C SER A 125 3.32 19.05 -19.56
N ASN A 126 2.96 17.79 -19.81
CA ASN A 126 1.72 17.23 -19.30
C ASN A 126 1.91 16.81 -17.84
N THR A 127 2.10 17.74 -16.91
CA THR A 127 1.98 17.45 -15.47
C THR A 127 0.54 17.01 -15.23
N THR A 128 0.24 15.73 -15.40
CA THR A 128 -0.92 15.14 -14.74
C THR A 128 -0.56 15.11 -13.26
N PRO A 129 -1.25 15.87 -12.40
CA PRO A 129 -1.08 15.71 -10.97
C PRO A 129 -1.27 14.23 -10.64
N ARG A 130 -0.51 13.69 -9.68
CA ARG A 130 -0.88 12.40 -9.08
C ARG A 130 -2.30 12.57 -8.57
N ARG A 131 -3.30 12.06 -9.29
CA ARG A 131 -4.67 12.04 -8.78
C ARG A 131 -4.61 11.13 -7.57
N GLN A 132 -5.02 11.66 -6.44
CA GLN A 132 -5.02 10.90 -5.20
C GLN A 132 -6.42 10.81 -4.66
N GLY A 133 -6.65 9.71 -3.98
CA GLY A 133 -7.92 9.48 -3.35
C GLY A 133 -9.04 9.16 -4.32
N VAL A 134 -10.25 9.29 -3.79
CA VAL A 134 -11.49 8.93 -4.46
C VAL A 134 -12.51 10.05 -4.31
N ASN A 135 -13.25 10.31 -5.39
CA ASN A 135 -14.44 11.15 -5.33
C ASN A 135 -15.61 10.28 -4.89
N LEU A 136 -16.03 10.47 -3.64
CA LEU A 136 -17.24 9.85 -3.12
C LEU A 136 -18.39 10.80 -3.45
N ALA A 137 -19.15 10.48 -4.50
CA ALA A 137 -20.28 11.31 -4.93
C ALA A 137 -21.23 11.60 -3.75
N PRO A 138 -21.87 12.78 -3.69
CA PRO A 138 -22.80 13.11 -2.62
C PRO A 138 -24.10 12.33 -2.83
N SER A 139 -24.12 11.11 -2.35
CA SER A 139 -25.33 10.31 -2.22
C SER A 139 -25.38 9.79 -0.79
N ASN A 140 -25.94 10.62 0.10
CA ASN A 140 -26.46 10.30 1.44
C ASN A 140 -25.47 9.87 2.53
N LEU A 141 -24.16 9.85 2.29
CA LEU A 141 -23.17 9.50 3.32
C LEU A 141 -22.64 10.78 3.99
N SER A 142 -23.16 11.09 5.17
CA SER A 142 -22.55 12.04 6.09
C SER A 142 -21.70 11.25 7.07
N PHE A 143 -20.39 11.21 6.82
CA PHE A 143 -19.44 10.71 7.81
C PHE A 143 -19.31 11.79 8.89
N GLN A 144 -19.56 11.43 10.15
CA GLN A 144 -19.47 12.36 11.29
C GLN A 144 -18.04 12.47 11.85
N TRP A 145 -17.09 11.78 11.23
CA TRP A 145 -15.70 11.80 11.68
C TRP A 145 -15.00 13.13 11.33
N PRO A 146 -14.00 13.53 12.13
CA PRO A 146 -13.17 14.68 11.81
C PRO A 146 -12.55 14.59 10.41
N LEU A 147 -12.49 15.74 9.73
CA LEU A 147 -11.79 15.90 8.46
C LEU A 147 -10.44 16.57 8.71
N PHE A 148 -9.38 15.94 8.24
CA PHE A 148 -8.02 16.43 8.35
C PHE A 148 -7.50 16.88 6.99
N ARG A 149 -6.77 17.99 6.97
CA ARG A 149 -6.01 18.39 5.78
C ARG A 149 -4.66 17.66 5.77
N PRO A 150 -4.11 17.32 4.60
CA PRO A 150 -2.80 16.69 4.50
C PRO A 150 -1.67 17.53 5.11
N SER A 151 -1.83 18.86 5.14
CA SER A 151 -0.88 19.80 5.77
C SER A 151 -0.86 19.72 7.29
N ASP A 152 -1.95 19.25 7.89
CA ASP A 152 -2.14 19.21 9.34
C ASP A 152 -1.72 17.85 9.93
N ILE A 153 -1.34 16.90 9.07
CA ILE A 153 -0.95 15.55 9.43
C ILE A 153 0.56 15.41 9.24
N SER A 154 1.29 15.20 10.33
CA SER A 154 2.74 14.99 10.31
C SER A 154 3.10 13.53 10.07
N ILE A 155 4.14 13.28 9.30
CA ILE A 155 4.68 11.95 9.02
C ILE A 155 5.57 11.49 10.18
N CYS A 156 5.32 10.29 10.71
CA CYS A 156 6.09 9.73 11.82
C CYS A 156 7.18 8.79 11.31
N ASN A 157 8.40 9.31 11.11
CA ASN A 157 9.54 8.52 10.65
C ASN A 157 10.70 8.54 11.64
N LYS A 158 11.51 7.47 11.62
CA LYS A 158 12.72 7.37 12.46
C LYS A 158 13.84 8.27 11.91
N ASP A 159 13.95 8.36 10.58
CA ASP A 159 14.87 9.25 9.87
C ASP A 159 14.08 10.22 8.96
N PRO A 160 14.37 11.53 8.97
CA PRO A 160 13.82 12.49 8.01
C PRO A 160 13.95 12.05 6.53
N LYS A 161 15.01 11.32 6.17
CA LYS A 161 15.22 10.78 4.81
C LYS A 161 14.18 9.74 4.41
N ASP A 162 13.70 8.96 5.36
CA ASP A 162 12.65 7.96 5.12
C ASP A 162 11.30 8.63 4.86
N ALA A 163 11.06 9.80 5.48
CA ALA A 163 9.75 10.46 5.49
C ALA A 163 9.24 10.84 4.10
N LEU A 164 10.16 11.18 3.20
CA LEU A 164 9.84 11.57 1.83
C LEU A 164 10.26 10.52 0.79
N THR A 165 10.59 9.31 1.23
CA THR A 165 10.96 8.22 0.33
C THR A 165 10.00 7.04 0.46
N GLN A 166 9.66 6.66 1.69
CA GLN A 166 8.73 5.57 1.97
C GLN A 166 7.30 6.09 2.08
N PHE A 167 6.34 5.23 1.76
CA PHE A 167 4.93 5.58 1.88
C PHE A 167 4.55 5.89 3.35
N PRO A 168 3.95 7.05 3.65
CA PRO A 168 3.74 7.51 5.03
C PRO A 168 2.55 6.81 5.70
N ARG A 169 2.73 5.57 6.14
CA ARG A 169 1.69 4.79 6.83
C ARG A 169 1.46 5.22 8.27
N LYS A 170 2.52 5.63 8.99
CA LYS A 170 2.42 6.07 10.39
C LYS A 170 2.46 7.59 10.42
N VAL A 171 1.42 8.20 10.97
CA VAL A 171 1.27 9.66 10.98
C VAL A 171 0.78 10.16 12.33
N LEU A 172 0.96 11.44 12.60
CA LEU A 172 0.44 12.15 13.77
C LEU A 172 -0.61 13.14 13.27
N ALA A 173 -1.86 12.93 13.68
CA ALA A 173 -2.97 13.84 13.41
C ALA A 173 -3.43 14.42 14.76
N ASP A 174 -3.45 15.74 14.87
CA ASP A 174 -3.58 16.47 16.15
C ASP A 174 -2.58 16.01 17.21
N THR A 175 -3.00 15.07 18.08
CA THR A 175 -2.21 14.52 19.18
C THR A 175 -2.17 12.98 19.19
N GLU A 176 -2.79 12.34 18.19
CA GLU A 176 -2.93 10.88 18.11
C GLU A 176 -2.08 10.31 16.97
N ILE A 177 -1.31 9.27 17.28
CA ILE A 177 -0.58 8.49 16.27
C ILE A 177 -1.58 7.59 15.56
N CYS A 178 -1.66 7.74 14.25
CA CYS A 178 -2.59 7.05 13.38
C CYS A 178 -1.87 6.20 12.34
N TYR A 179 -2.56 5.18 11.84
CA TYR A 179 -2.27 4.54 10.57
C TYR A 179 -3.05 5.25 9.45
N PHE A 180 -2.33 5.81 8.48
CA PHE A 180 -2.91 6.39 7.29
C PHE A 180 -3.09 5.33 6.20
N LYS A 181 -4.35 5.04 5.87
CA LYS A 181 -4.73 4.19 4.74
C LYS A 181 -5.20 5.05 3.58
N ALA A 182 -4.37 5.17 2.55
CA ALA A 182 -4.74 5.91 1.35
C ALA A 182 -5.77 5.15 0.51
N PHE A 183 -6.67 5.91 -0.12
CA PHE A 183 -7.55 5.40 -1.15
C PHE A 183 -6.89 5.50 -2.51
N GLN A 184 -6.82 4.38 -3.21
CA GLN A 184 -6.27 4.32 -4.55
C GLN A 184 -7.27 4.92 -5.55
N PRO A 185 -6.79 5.71 -6.54
CA PRO A 185 -7.63 6.19 -7.62
C PRO A 185 -8.33 5.04 -8.35
N GLY A 186 -9.64 5.16 -8.57
CA GLY A 186 -10.45 4.09 -9.20
C GLY A 186 -11.00 3.03 -8.24
N CYS A 187 -10.61 3.05 -6.96
CA CYS A 187 -11.11 2.14 -5.92
C CYS A 187 -12.25 2.74 -5.10
N GLN A 188 -13.17 3.49 -5.72
CA GLN A 188 -14.28 4.16 -5.01
C GLN A 188 -15.16 3.16 -4.27
N ARG A 189 -15.38 1.97 -4.86
CA ARG A 189 -16.23 0.92 -4.26
C ARG A 189 -15.61 0.36 -2.99
N ASP A 190 -14.31 0.07 -3.03
CA ASP A 190 -13.57 -0.50 -1.91
C ASP A 190 -13.48 0.50 -0.76
N ALA A 191 -13.19 1.77 -1.08
CA ALA A 191 -13.20 2.87 -0.12
C ALA A 191 -14.58 3.03 0.54
N LEU A 192 -15.67 3.02 -0.24
CA LEU A 192 -17.04 3.10 0.30
C LEU A 192 -17.38 1.91 1.18
N ARG A 193 -16.97 0.70 0.81
CA ARG A 193 -17.19 -0.50 1.61
C ARG A 193 -16.51 -0.39 2.96
N GLU A 194 -15.24 0.01 2.96
CA GLU A 194 -14.46 0.16 4.19
C GLU A 194 -15.03 1.25 5.10
N LEU A 195 -15.38 2.41 4.54
CA LEU A 195 -16.01 3.49 5.30
C LEU A 195 -17.36 3.06 5.90
N ASN A 196 -18.19 2.33 5.16
CA ASN A 196 -19.46 1.82 5.70
C ASN A 196 -19.23 0.77 6.81
N ALA A 197 -18.18 -0.05 6.72
CA ALA A 197 -17.83 -0.98 7.78
C ALA A 197 -17.43 -0.23 9.06
N TYR A 198 -16.51 0.74 8.99
CA TYR A 198 -16.12 1.53 10.14
C TYR A 198 -17.28 2.35 10.73
N LEU A 199 -18.17 2.86 9.88
CA LEU A 199 -19.38 3.53 10.34
C LEU A 199 -20.19 2.60 11.25
N ARG A 200 -20.39 1.35 10.84
CA ARG A 200 -21.15 0.38 11.64
C ARG A 200 -20.39 -0.08 12.89
N ILE A 201 -19.07 -0.30 12.79
CA ILE A 201 -18.22 -0.69 13.92
C ILE A 201 -18.30 0.38 15.04
N ASP A 202 -18.21 1.66 14.69
CA ASP A 202 -18.28 2.78 15.63
C ASP A 202 -19.61 2.82 16.42
N HIS A 203 -20.69 2.32 15.82
CA HIS A 203 -22.00 2.23 16.48
C HIS A 203 -22.15 1.04 17.45
N LEU A 204 -21.25 0.04 17.40
CA LEU A 204 -21.43 -1.20 18.18
C LEU A 204 -21.19 -1.04 19.69
N LYS A 205 -20.47 0.01 20.12
CA LYS A 205 -20.24 0.34 21.54
C LYS A 205 -19.97 -0.89 22.44
N ILE A 206 -19.15 -1.83 21.96
CA ILE A 206 -18.87 -3.09 22.65
C ILE A 206 -17.97 -2.83 23.86
N GLU A 207 -18.40 -3.27 25.05
CA GLU A 207 -17.59 -3.19 26.27
C GLU A 207 -16.29 -4.01 26.12
N GLY A 208 -15.15 -3.37 26.40
CA GLY A 208 -13.82 -3.98 26.19
C GLY A 208 -13.27 -3.84 24.77
N GLY A 209 -14.05 -3.28 23.84
CA GLY A 209 -13.65 -3.01 22.47
C GLY A 209 -13.61 -4.25 21.58
N LEU A 210 -13.82 -4.02 20.28
CA LEU A 210 -13.57 -5.02 19.25
C LEU A 210 -12.09 -4.93 18.84
N ARG A 211 -11.41 -6.06 18.55
CA ARG A 211 -10.01 -6.06 18.09
C ARG A 211 -9.90 -5.69 16.62
N VAL A 212 -10.35 -4.49 16.32
CA VAL A 212 -10.26 -3.79 15.04
C VAL A 212 -9.80 -2.38 15.36
N PRO A 213 -9.00 -1.72 14.50
CA PRO A 213 -8.65 -0.34 14.75
C PRO A 213 -9.90 0.54 14.70
N HIS A 214 -10.06 1.50 15.61
CA HIS A 214 -11.09 2.54 15.45
C HIS A 214 -10.66 3.57 14.41
N ILE A 215 -11.64 4.17 13.76
CA ILE A 215 -11.43 5.30 12.86
C ILE A 215 -11.28 6.59 13.65
N VAL A 216 -10.23 7.36 13.31
CA VAL A 216 -9.90 8.65 13.92
C VAL A 216 -10.44 9.80 13.07
N GLY A 217 -10.43 9.65 11.74
CA GLY A 217 -10.91 10.67 10.82
C GLY A 217 -10.67 10.33 9.36
N LEU A 218 -11.01 11.27 8.48
CA LEU A 218 -10.76 11.18 7.05
C LEU A 218 -9.76 12.24 6.62
N VAL A 219 -8.94 11.90 5.62
CA VAL A 219 -8.00 12.85 5.01
C VAL A 219 -8.67 13.42 3.76
N GLN A 220 -8.99 14.70 3.78
CA GLN A 220 -9.64 15.39 2.67
C GLN A 220 -8.59 15.86 1.66
N GLY A 221 -8.82 15.63 0.38
CA GLY A 221 -7.96 16.15 -0.67
C GLY A 221 -8.06 17.67 -0.81
N GLU A 222 -7.08 18.29 -1.48
CA GLU A 222 -7.03 19.74 -1.64
C GLU A 222 -8.20 20.33 -2.42
N ASP A 223 -8.77 19.56 -3.35
CA ASP A 223 -9.95 19.95 -4.12
C ASP A 223 -11.24 19.97 -3.28
N SER A 224 -11.15 19.61 -1.99
CA SER A 224 -12.25 19.53 -1.02
C SER A 224 -13.38 18.55 -1.39
N SER A 225 -13.28 17.86 -2.52
CA SER A 225 -14.29 16.94 -3.05
C SER A 225 -13.84 15.48 -2.98
N SER A 226 -12.53 15.26 -2.98
CA SER A 226 -11.88 13.96 -2.88
C SER A 226 -11.52 13.63 -1.44
N TYR A 227 -11.50 12.33 -1.15
CA TYR A 227 -10.93 11.78 0.08
C TYR A 227 -9.66 11.05 -0.29
N MET A 228 -8.52 11.50 0.26
CA MET A 228 -7.21 10.87 0.05
C MET A 228 -7.08 9.54 0.80
N GLY A 229 -7.81 9.37 1.90
CA GLY A 229 -7.75 8.18 2.72
C GLY A 229 -8.48 8.35 4.05
N LEU A 230 -8.27 7.39 4.94
CA LEU A 230 -8.79 7.39 6.29
C LEU A 230 -7.65 7.20 7.31
N LEU A 231 -7.84 7.75 8.50
CA LEU A 231 -6.95 7.62 9.65
C LEU A 231 -7.54 6.59 10.61
N LEU A 232 -6.77 5.55 10.90
CA LEU A 232 -7.09 4.52 11.88
C LEU A 232 -6.20 4.69 13.11
N SER A 233 -6.67 4.23 14.26
CA SER A 233 -5.78 4.05 15.40
C SER A 233 -4.59 3.16 15.04
N PHE A 234 -3.42 3.57 15.51
CA PHE A 234 -2.20 2.85 15.22
C PHE A 234 -2.07 1.59 16.08
N ILE A 235 -2.00 0.43 15.43
CA ILE A 235 -1.70 -0.85 16.07
C ILE A 235 -0.19 -1.07 16.03
N ASP A 236 0.46 -1.01 17.18
CA ASP A 236 1.91 -1.25 17.28
C ASP A 236 2.21 -2.74 17.10
N CYS A 237 2.57 -3.12 15.87
CA CYS A 237 2.82 -4.50 15.47
C CYS A 237 4.18 -4.70 14.78
N ASP A 238 4.95 -3.63 14.57
CA ASP A 238 6.20 -3.66 13.79
C ASP A 238 6.05 -4.35 12.41
N GLY A 239 4.90 -4.16 11.77
CA GLY A 239 4.56 -4.77 10.48
C GLY A 239 4.22 -6.27 10.53
N ARG A 240 4.09 -6.85 11.74
CA ARG A 240 3.82 -8.28 11.92
C ARG A 240 2.37 -8.62 11.61
N THR A 241 2.18 -9.37 10.53
CA THR A 241 0.93 -10.08 10.24
C THR A 241 0.94 -11.47 10.89
N LEU A 242 -0.24 -12.07 11.03
CA LEU A 242 -0.40 -13.46 11.49
C LEU A 242 0.32 -14.43 10.55
N GLU A 243 0.33 -14.16 9.24
CA GLU A 243 1.05 -14.95 8.25
C GLU A 243 2.57 -14.99 8.53
N GLY A 244 3.17 -13.87 8.94
CA GLY A 244 4.57 -13.82 9.35
C GLY A 244 4.81 -14.34 10.78
N ALA A 245 3.81 -14.27 11.66
CA ALA A 245 3.93 -14.60 13.08
C ALA A 245 3.85 -16.10 13.38
N VAL A 246 3.08 -16.87 12.61
CA VAL A 246 2.90 -18.31 12.82
C VAL A 246 4.12 -19.08 12.30
N ARG A 247 4.94 -19.58 13.23
CA ARG A 247 6.16 -20.36 12.96
C ARG A 247 6.01 -21.78 13.49
N ALA A 248 6.98 -22.65 13.21
CA ALA A 248 6.96 -24.04 13.67
C ALA A 248 7.03 -24.19 15.20
N ASP A 249 7.68 -23.22 15.85
CA ASP A 249 7.97 -23.14 17.27
C ASP A 249 7.05 -22.17 18.03
N THR A 250 6.02 -21.60 17.37
CA THR A 250 5.05 -20.73 18.04
C THR A 250 4.39 -21.49 19.19
N PRO A 251 4.46 -20.97 20.43
CA PRO A 251 3.85 -21.59 21.60
C PRO A 251 2.35 -21.84 21.43
N GLU A 252 1.89 -23.01 21.86
CA GLU A 252 0.50 -23.44 21.74
C GLU A 252 -0.49 -22.44 22.36
N HIS A 253 -0.16 -21.87 23.52
CA HIS A 253 -1.03 -20.88 24.17
C HIS A 253 -1.24 -19.61 23.33
N LEU A 254 -0.26 -19.21 22.52
CA LEU A 254 -0.40 -18.07 21.61
C LEU A 254 -1.29 -18.42 20.41
N ARG A 255 -1.12 -19.62 19.85
CA ARG A 255 -1.99 -20.13 18.78
C ARG A 255 -3.45 -20.14 19.20
N GLN A 256 -3.72 -20.70 20.39
CA GLN A 256 -5.06 -20.76 20.96
C GLN A 256 -5.63 -19.36 21.22
N ARG A 257 -4.81 -18.43 21.75
CA ARG A 257 -5.20 -17.03 21.95
C ARG A 257 -5.57 -16.35 20.63
N TRP A 258 -4.75 -16.47 19.60
CA TRP A 258 -5.02 -15.87 18.29
C TRP A 258 -6.28 -16.44 17.64
N VAL A 259 -6.45 -17.77 17.66
CA VAL A 259 -7.70 -18.42 17.19
C VAL A 259 -8.92 -17.85 17.91
N ALA A 260 -8.87 -17.80 19.24
CA ALA A 260 -9.99 -17.29 20.04
C ALA A 260 -10.32 -15.82 19.72
N GLN A 261 -9.29 -14.99 19.55
CA GLN A 261 -9.45 -13.57 19.24
C GLN A 261 -10.01 -13.31 17.85
N VAL A 262 -9.49 -13.99 16.83
CA VAL A 262 -9.98 -13.84 15.46
C VAL A 262 -11.42 -14.33 15.36
N ILE A 263 -11.73 -15.52 15.89
CA ILE A 263 -13.12 -16.05 15.90
C ILE A 263 -14.06 -15.11 16.63
N SER A 264 -13.69 -14.66 17.83
CA SER A 264 -14.52 -13.75 18.62
C SER A 264 -14.77 -12.44 17.87
N THR A 265 -13.74 -11.87 17.24
CA THR A 265 -13.87 -10.60 16.51
C THR A 265 -14.77 -10.75 15.28
N VAL A 266 -14.57 -11.80 14.48
CA VAL A 266 -15.42 -12.07 13.29
C VAL A 266 -16.88 -12.32 13.69
N ASN A 267 -17.13 -13.07 14.76
CA ASN A 267 -18.49 -13.32 15.22
C ASN A 267 -19.22 -12.03 15.62
N HIS A 268 -18.58 -11.14 16.38
CA HIS A 268 -19.20 -9.86 16.74
C HIS A 268 -19.46 -8.98 15.50
N LEU A 269 -18.56 -9.00 14.51
CA LEU A 269 -18.78 -8.33 13.23
C LEU A 269 -20.01 -8.89 12.51
N HIS A 270 -20.13 -10.22 12.42
CA HIS A 270 -21.25 -10.88 11.75
C HIS A 270 -22.58 -10.70 12.47
N GLU A 271 -22.60 -10.74 13.81
CA GLU A 271 -23.77 -10.42 14.63
C GLU A 271 -24.27 -8.98 14.40
N ALA A 272 -23.33 -8.06 14.16
CA ALA A 272 -23.61 -6.70 13.74
C ALA A 272 -24.00 -6.55 12.27
N GLY A 273 -23.98 -7.64 11.50
CA GLY A 273 -24.19 -7.71 10.06
C GLY A 273 -23.07 -7.09 9.22
N ILE A 274 -21.87 -6.92 9.79
CA ILE A 274 -20.69 -6.36 9.15
C ILE A 274 -19.89 -7.50 8.55
N VAL A 275 -19.56 -7.40 7.26
CA VAL A 275 -18.75 -8.39 6.55
C VAL A 275 -17.31 -7.90 6.52
N TRP A 276 -16.36 -8.75 6.92
CA TRP A 276 -14.92 -8.46 6.84
C TRP A 276 -14.48 -8.36 5.37
N GLY A 277 -14.79 -9.37 4.57
CA GLY A 277 -14.80 -9.28 3.12
C GLY A 277 -13.52 -9.67 2.39
N ASP A 278 -12.41 -9.86 3.11
CA ASP A 278 -11.16 -10.43 2.61
C ASP A 278 -10.44 -11.17 3.75
N ALA A 279 -11.10 -12.20 4.29
CA ALA A 279 -10.60 -12.98 5.40
C ALA A 279 -9.35 -13.80 5.02
N LYS A 280 -8.18 -13.36 5.49
CA LYS A 280 -6.88 -14.02 5.30
C LYS A 280 -5.90 -13.68 6.43
N ALA A 281 -4.88 -14.52 6.62
CA ALA A 281 -3.88 -14.30 7.67
C ALA A 281 -3.06 -13.00 7.49
N ALA A 282 -2.88 -12.53 6.25
CA ALA A 282 -2.23 -11.25 5.97
C ALA A 282 -3.03 -10.03 6.47
N ASN A 283 -4.36 -10.16 6.62
CA ASN A 283 -5.25 -9.11 7.13
C ASN A 283 -5.49 -9.22 8.66
N VAL A 284 -4.65 -10.00 9.36
CA VAL A 284 -4.63 -10.06 10.82
C VAL A 284 -3.27 -9.58 11.29
N LEU A 285 -3.22 -8.50 12.07
CA LEU A 285 -1.99 -8.00 12.70
C LEU A 285 -1.78 -8.66 14.07
N ILE A 286 -0.52 -8.88 14.44
CA ILE A 286 -0.13 -9.30 15.79
C ILE A 286 0.61 -8.15 16.45
N ASP A 287 0.00 -7.54 17.47
CA ASP A 287 0.59 -6.40 18.17
C ASP A 287 1.76 -6.80 19.10
N ILE A 288 2.39 -5.80 19.72
CA ILE A 288 3.48 -5.99 20.70
C ILE A 288 3.07 -6.78 21.94
N ASN A 289 1.78 -6.84 22.27
CA ASN A 289 1.22 -7.65 23.37
C ASN A 289 0.85 -9.07 22.93
N MET A 290 1.17 -9.42 21.68
CA MET A 290 0.85 -10.69 21.03
C MET A 290 -0.67 -10.91 20.88
N ASP A 291 -1.43 -9.84 20.72
CA ASP A 291 -2.86 -9.86 20.42
C ASP A 291 -3.13 -9.77 18.91
N ALA A 292 -4.12 -10.53 18.46
CA ALA A 292 -4.55 -10.55 17.06
C ALA A 292 -5.63 -9.49 16.78
N TRP A 293 -5.37 -8.63 15.80
CA TRP A 293 -6.24 -7.54 15.36
C TRP A 293 -6.67 -7.74 13.92
N ILE A 294 -7.96 -7.62 13.64
CA ILE A 294 -8.51 -7.68 12.28
C ILE A 294 -8.42 -6.30 11.63
N ILE A 295 -7.90 -6.27 10.41
CA ILE A 295 -7.80 -5.07 9.59
C ILE A 295 -8.40 -5.30 8.20
N ASP A 296 -8.51 -4.21 7.44
CA ASP A 296 -8.91 -4.19 6.03
C ASP A 296 -10.35 -4.63 5.75
N PHE A 297 -11.25 -3.65 5.64
CA PHE A 297 -12.66 -3.85 5.29
C PHE A 297 -12.99 -3.38 3.88
N GLY A 298 -11.98 -3.07 3.06
CA GLY A 298 -12.15 -2.69 1.65
C GLY A 298 -12.69 -3.84 0.80
N GLY A 299 -12.58 -5.06 1.31
CA GLY A 299 -12.90 -6.29 0.60
C GLY A 299 -11.82 -6.66 -0.40
N GLY A 300 -12.02 -7.78 -1.08
CA GLY A 300 -11.06 -8.27 -2.04
C GLY A 300 -11.31 -9.73 -2.33
N PHE A 301 -10.45 -10.30 -3.15
CA PHE A 301 -10.39 -11.72 -3.37
C PHE A 301 -8.93 -12.14 -3.37
N THR A 302 -8.61 -13.08 -2.49
CA THR A 302 -7.29 -13.69 -2.44
C THR A 302 -7.44 -15.18 -2.72
N GLU A 303 -6.84 -15.64 -3.81
CA GLU A 303 -6.86 -17.06 -4.18
C GLU A 303 -6.26 -17.92 -3.05
N GLY A 304 -6.82 -19.11 -2.86
CA GLY A 304 -6.43 -20.01 -1.79
C GLY A 304 -7.08 -19.70 -0.43
N TRP A 305 -7.60 -18.49 -0.19
CA TRP A 305 -8.26 -18.13 1.07
C TRP A 305 -9.79 -18.29 1.03
N VAL A 306 -10.45 -17.77 0.00
CA VAL A 306 -11.92 -17.83 -0.13
C VAL A 306 -12.26 -18.24 -1.56
N ASP A 307 -13.38 -18.93 -1.77
CA ASP A 307 -13.86 -19.23 -3.13
C ASP A 307 -14.36 -17.93 -3.79
N ARG A 308 -14.09 -17.74 -5.08
CA ARG A 308 -14.34 -16.46 -5.77
C ARG A 308 -15.81 -16.02 -5.69
N GLU A 309 -16.73 -16.96 -5.76
CA GLU A 309 -18.18 -16.72 -5.67
C GLU A 309 -18.66 -16.34 -4.27
N LYS A 310 -17.86 -16.58 -3.23
CA LYS A 310 -18.14 -16.20 -1.83
C LYS A 310 -17.37 -14.96 -1.40
N ALA A 311 -16.52 -14.41 -2.27
CA ALA A 311 -15.70 -13.25 -1.96
C ALA A 311 -16.59 -12.08 -1.54
N GLY A 312 -16.26 -11.48 -0.40
CA GLY A 312 -17.01 -10.35 0.13
C GLY A 312 -18.34 -10.69 0.81
N THR A 313 -18.63 -11.95 1.15
CA THR A 313 -19.84 -12.35 1.89
C THR A 313 -19.53 -12.92 3.28
N VAL A 314 -20.56 -13.09 4.12
CA VAL A 314 -20.44 -13.74 5.45
C VAL A 314 -19.96 -15.19 5.30
N GLU A 315 -20.48 -15.91 4.30
CA GLU A 315 -20.04 -17.28 4.01
C GLU A 315 -18.57 -17.32 3.59
N GLY A 316 -18.11 -16.32 2.83
CA GLY A 316 -16.70 -16.16 2.49
C GLY A 316 -15.82 -15.90 3.71
N ASP A 317 -16.26 -15.04 4.62
CA ASP A 317 -15.54 -14.79 5.87
C ASP A 317 -15.44 -16.05 6.74
N ILE A 318 -16.52 -16.84 6.84
CA ILE A 318 -16.51 -18.12 7.58
C ILE A 318 -15.52 -19.10 6.95
N GLN A 319 -15.49 -19.18 5.62
CA GLN A 319 -14.52 -20.02 4.91
C GLN A 319 -13.08 -19.57 5.17
N GLY A 320 -12.80 -18.27 5.02
CA GLY A 320 -11.48 -17.71 5.27
C GLY A 320 -11.05 -17.90 6.74
N LEU A 321 -11.97 -17.72 7.68
CA LEU A 321 -11.75 -17.96 9.11
C LEU A 321 -11.33 -19.41 9.38
N ALA A 322 -12.02 -20.39 8.79
CA ALA A 322 -11.63 -21.80 8.93
C ALA A 322 -10.19 -22.04 8.43
N LYS A 323 -9.82 -21.47 7.28
CA LYS A 323 -8.45 -21.57 6.77
C LYS A 323 -7.42 -20.85 7.63
N ILE A 324 -7.76 -19.73 8.25
CA ILE A 324 -6.89 -19.05 9.23
C ILE A 324 -6.66 -19.96 10.44
N VAL A 325 -7.70 -20.62 10.96
CA VAL A 325 -7.58 -21.56 12.08
C VAL A 325 -6.69 -22.75 11.71
N ASP A 326 -6.89 -23.33 10.53
CA ASP A 326 -6.04 -24.40 10.00
C ASP A 326 -4.59 -23.95 9.84
N TYR A 327 -4.37 -22.74 9.29
CA TYR A 327 -3.04 -22.15 9.11
C TYR A 327 -2.31 -21.99 10.45
N ILE A 328 -3.00 -21.50 11.49
CA ILE A 328 -2.45 -21.37 12.84
C ILE A 328 -2.12 -22.74 13.42
N SER A 329 -2.92 -23.78 13.14
CA SER A 329 -2.80 -25.10 13.77
C SER A 329 -1.82 -26.05 13.06
N ALA A 330 -1.69 -25.95 11.74
CA ALA A 330 -0.94 -26.90 10.89
C ALA A 330 0.59 -26.80 11.05
N ARG A 331 1.13 -25.69 11.56
CA ARG A 331 2.58 -25.49 11.75
C ARG A 331 3.09 -25.99 13.11
N THR A 332 2.51 -27.03 13.68
CA THR A 332 2.97 -27.57 14.97
C THR A 332 4.05 -28.62 14.71
N LYS A 333 5.25 -28.47 15.29
CA LYS A 333 6.22 -29.58 15.32
C LYS A 333 5.62 -30.73 16.13
N HIS A 334 5.57 -31.93 15.54
CA HIS A 334 5.43 -33.18 16.29
C HIS A 334 6.64 -33.41 17.21
#